data_AF-A0A8S2TCP7-F1
#
_entry.id   AF-A0A8S2TCP7-F1
#
_cell.length_a   1.000
_cell.length_b   1.000
_cell.length_c   1.000
_cell.angle_alpha   90.00
_cell.angle_beta   90.00
_cell.angle_gamma   90.00
#
_symmetry.space_group_name_H-M   'P 1'
#
loop_
_entity.id
_entity.type
_entity.pdbx_description
1 polymer ?
#
loop_
_entity_poly.entity_id
_entity_poly.type
_entity_poly.pdbx_seq_one_letter_code
_entity_poly.pdbx_strand_id
1 'polypeptide(L)' 'MLKQIVLIFLFLSIAVNAKVTREDIDAVEKQLKAAVQVENRCTTSSDCTAVPTGSRACGGPNGYVVYA' A
#
# COMPACT_ATOMS: atom_id res chain seq x y z
N MET A 1 18.28 -29.47 -3.76
CA MET A 1 18.29 -28.09 -3.22
C MET A 1 17.75 -27.09 -4.25
N LEU A 2 18.32 -27.00 -5.46
CA LEU A 2 17.90 -26.02 -6.48
C LEU A 2 16.46 -26.19 -7.02
N LYS A 3 15.99 -27.45 -7.20
CA LYS A 3 14.61 -27.74 -7.65
C LYS A 3 13.52 -27.21 -6.72
N GLN A 4 13.78 -27.11 -5.42
CA GLN A 4 12.79 -26.72 -4.42
C GLN A 4 12.58 -25.19 -4.39
N ILE A 5 13.66 -24.44 -4.62
CA ILE A 5 13.64 -22.97 -4.72
C ILE A 5 12.85 -22.52 -5.96
N VAL A 6 13.01 -23.21 -7.10
CA VAL A 6 12.28 -22.90 -8.34
C VAL A 6 10.77 -23.12 -8.19
N LEU A 7 10.35 -24.19 -7.50
CA LEU A 7 8.94 -24.44 -7.23
C LEU A 7 8.32 -23.32 -6.38
N ILE A 8 9.01 -22.84 -5.35
CA ILE A 8 8.51 -21.78 -4.46
C ILE A 8 8.27 -20.47 -5.23
N PHE A 9 9.21 -20.09 -6.10
CA PHE A 9 9.05 -18.90 -6.95
C PHE A 9 7.91 -19.04 -7.97
N LEU A 10 7.69 -20.23 -8.51
CA LEU A 10 6.58 -20.51 -9.42
C LEU A 10 5.24 -20.39 -8.70
N PHE A 11 5.11 -20.96 -7.50
CA PHE A 11 3.88 -20.91 -6.70
C PHE A 11 3.54 -19.50 -6.22
N LEU A 12 4.55 -18.67 -5.88
CA LEU A 12 4.33 -17.28 -5.49
C LEU A 12 3.75 -16.43 -6.63
N SER A 13 4.09 -16.75 -7.88
CA SER A 13 3.58 -16.03 -9.07
C SER A 13 2.14 -16.39 -9.43
N ILE A 14 1.64 -17.57 -9.04
CA ILE A 14 0.30 -18.07 -9.42
C ILE A 14 -0.81 -17.54 -8.48
N ALA A 15 -0.47 -17.04 -7.29
CA ALA A 15 -1.45 -16.61 -6.29
C ALA A 15 -2.06 -15.21 -6.52
N VAL A 16 -1.56 -14.42 -7.49
CA VAL A 16 -2.09 -13.08 -7.79
C VAL A 16 -3.18 -13.14 -8.87
N ASN A 17 -4.24 -13.92 -8.61
CA ASN A 17 -5.47 -13.86 -9.43
C ASN A 17 -6.74 -13.89 -8.58
N ALA A 18 -6.63 -13.57 -7.29
CA ALA A 18 -7.79 -13.34 -6.45
C ALA A 18 -8.50 -12.06 -6.92
N LYS A 19 -9.83 -12.10 -7.01
CA LYS A 19 -10.64 -10.91 -7.24
C LYS A 19 -10.38 -9.93 -6.10
N VAL A 20 -9.76 -8.80 -6.41
CA VAL A 20 -9.54 -7.72 -5.43
C VAL A 20 -10.89 -7.19 -4.96
N THR A 21 -11.13 -7.27 -3.67
CA THR A 21 -12.31 -6.75 -2.99
C THR A 21 -12.04 -5.35 -2.41
N ARG A 22 -13.08 -4.66 -1.93
CA ARG A 22 -12.88 -3.37 -1.25
C ARG A 22 -12.15 -3.56 0.08
N GLU A 23 -12.45 -4.66 0.75
CA GLU A 23 -11.85 -5.07 2.00
C GLU A 23 -10.33 -5.28 1.85
N ASP A 24 -9.89 -5.82 0.70
CA ASP A 24 -8.46 -5.95 0.39
C ASP A 24 -7.77 -4.58 0.25
N ILE A 25 -8.42 -3.63 -0.43
CA ILE A 25 -7.91 -2.26 -0.59
C ILE A 25 -7.80 -1.57 0.76
N ASP A 26 -8.83 -1.69 1.60
CA ASP A 26 -8.85 -1.11 2.95
C ASP A 26 -7.76 -1.73 3.85
N ALA A 27 -7.51 -3.04 3.70
CA ALA A 27 -6.45 -3.74 4.42
C ALA A 27 -5.06 -3.23 4.01
N VAL A 28 -4.81 -3.09 2.70
CA VAL A 28 -3.55 -2.54 2.18
C VAL A 28 -3.36 -1.08 2.60
N GLU A 29 -4.42 -0.26 2.59
CA GLU A 29 -4.34 1.13 3.05
C GLU A 29 -3.96 1.22 4.53
N LYS A 30 -4.51 0.34 5.38
CA LYS A 30 -4.12 0.23 6.79
C LYS A 30 -2.67 -0.21 6.97
N GLN A 31 -2.21 -1.21 6.21
CA GLN A 31 -0.81 -1.66 6.25
C GLN A 31 0.14 -0.54 5.82
N LEU A 32 -0.21 0.19 4.75
CA LEU A 32 0.56 1.33 4.29
C LEU A 32 0.66 2.40 5.36
N LYS A 33 -0.48 2.80 5.97
CA LYS A 33 -0.52 3.76 7.07
C LYS A 33 0.28 3.32 8.30
N ALA A 34 0.32 2.03 8.61
CA ALA A 34 1.13 1.50 9.69
C ALA A 34 2.63 1.46 9.35
N ALA A 35 2.97 1.21 8.08
CA ALA A 35 4.35 1.19 7.59
C ALA A 35 4.96 2.60 7.54
N VAL A 36 4.18 3.61 7.14
CA VAL A 36 4.57 5.02 7.23
C VAL A 36 4.31 5.52 8.66
N GLN A 37 5.28 5.33 9.56
CA GLN A 37 5.18 5.82 10.94
C GLN A 37 5.24 7.35 10.97
N VAL A 38 4.07 7.99 10.97
CA VAL A 38 3.93 9.46 10.99
C VAL A 38 3.79 10.01 12.42
N GLU A 39 3.50 9.16 13.41
CA GLU A 39 3.22 9.60 14.77
C GLU A 39 4.39 10.43 15.32
N ASN A 40 4.09 11.69 15.62
CA ASN A 40 4.96 12.67 16.27
C ASN A 40 6.17 13.19 15.46
N ARG A 41 6.22 12.97 14.13
CA ARG A 41 7.32 13.52 13.29
C ARG A 41 6.96 14.77 12.50
N CYS A 42 5.69 14.95 12.18
CA CYS A 42 5.21 16.10 11.40
C CYS A 42 4.58 17.12 12.33
N THR A 43 5.17 18.32 12.45
CA THR A 43 4.60 19.42 13.24
C THR A 43 4.03 20.51 12.32
N THR A 44 4.69 20.71 11.18
CA THR A 44 4.32 21.66 10.14
C THR A 44 4.25 20.97 8.78
N SER A 45 3.60 21.61 7.80
CA SER A 45 3.46 21.07 6.44
C SER A 45 4.77 20.95 5.66
N SER A 46 5.85 21.59 6.11
CA SER A 46 7.19 21.44 5.55
C SER A 46 7.94 20.21 6.07
N ASP A 47 7.51 19.64 7.20
CA ASP A 47 8.22 18.54 7.84
C ASP A 47 7.97 17.20 7.14
N CYS A 48 6.90 17.10 6.34
CA CYS A 48 6.42 15.85 5.79
C CYS A 48 5.86 16.01 4.37
N THR A 49 6.03 14.95 3.58
CA THR A 49 5.52 14.86 2.22
C THR A 49 4.15 14.19 2.23
N ALA A 50 3.20 14.76 1.48
CA ALA A 50 1.89 14.16 1.23
C ALA A 50 1.80 13.67 -0.21
N VAL A 51 1.47 12.39 -0.39
CA VAL A 51 1.29 11.78 -1.71
C VAL A 51 -0.18 11.42 -1.91
N PRO A 52 -0.81 11.83 -3.03
CA PRO A 52 -2.21 11.49 -3.33
C PRO A 52 -2.39 9.99 -3.52
N THR A 53 -3.48 9.45 -2.98
CA THR A 53 -3.83 8.03 -3.12
C THR A 53 -5.24 7.84 -3.66
N GLY A 54 -5.39 6.86 -4.55
CA GLY A 54 -6.64 6.52 -5.22
C GLY A 54 -7.19 7.64 -6.12
N SER A 55 -8.35 7.39 -6.71
CA SER A 55 -9.04 8.33 -7.59
C SER A 55 -10.55 8.28 -7.34
N ARG A 56 -11.19 9.44 -7.25
CA ARG A 56 -12.65 9.55 -7.12
C ARG A 56 -13.33 9.57 -8.48
N ALA A 57 -14.60 9.14 -8.51
CA ALA A 57 -15.39 9.11 -9.74
C ALA A 57 -15.53 10.50 -10.40
N CYS A 58 -15.59 11.58 -9.61
CA CYS A 58 -15.68 12.95 -10.11
C CYS A 58 -14.31 13.64 -10.27
N GLY A 59 -13.22 12.88 -10.29
CA GLY A 59 -11.85 13.40 -10.35
C GLY A 59 -11.27 13.74 -8.96
N GLY A 60 -9.94 13.91 -8.95
CA GLY A 60 -9.16 14.13 -7.73
C GLY A 60 -8.87 12.84 -6.94
N PRO A 61 -7.92 12.90 -5.98
CA PRO A 61 -7.53 11.74 -5.20
C PRO A 61 -8.59 11.33 -4.18
N ASN A 62 -8.59 10.05 -3.81
CA ASN A 62 -9.47 9.56 -2.75
C ASN A 62 -8.99 10.04 -1.38
N GLY A 63 -7.68 9.98 -1.14
CA GLY A 63 -7.02 10.47 0.06
C GLY A 63 -5.57 10.86 -0.17
N TYR A 64 -4.83 11.02 0.92
CA TYR A 64 -3.39 11.28 0.91
C TYR A 64 -2.73 10.39 1.97
N VAL A 65 -1.51 9.96 1.67
CA VAL A 65 -0.61 9.34 2.64
C VAL A 65 0.48 10.36 2.96
N VAL A 66 0.68 10.61 4.26
CA VAL A 66 1.69 11.54 4.76
C VAL A 66 2.86 10.73 5.31
N TYR A 67 4.09 11.15 5.04
CA TYR A 67 5.30 10.55 5.61
C TYR A 67 6.38 11.63 5.79
N ALA A 68 7.31 11.38 6.72
CA ALA A 68 8.49 12.21 6.98
C ALA A 68 9.69 11.72 6.16
#